data_AF-A0A3B9HAN2-F1
#
_entry.id   AF-A0A3B9HAN2-F1
#
_cell.length_a   1.000
_cell.length_b   1.000
_cell.length_c   1.000
_cell.angle_alpha   90.00
_cell.angle_beta   90.00
_cell.angle_gamma   90.00
#
_symmetry.space_group_name_H-M   'P 1'
#
loop_
_entity.id
_entity.type
_entity.pdbx_description
1 polymer ?
#
loop_
_entity_poly.entity_id
_entity_poly.type
_entity_poly.pdbx_seq_one_letter_code
_entity_poly.pdbx_strand_id
1 'polypeptide(L)'
;MFTVSICGSITAQITSGRIVFERKTNLKKKYANNKRMMDWLPEGSRSKIDKFELLFNDTASVFRPIESDVPEKMSWTTTKNSVYQNTKTDEKLTVLAMYGQNIYLEDSISKRQWKVTESKR
;
A
#
# COMPACT_ATOMS: atom_id res chain seq x y z
N MET A 1 -49.25 17.33 27.53
CA MET A 1 -47.87 17.65 27.09
C MET A 1 -47.12 16.34 27.08
N PHE A 2 -46.82 15.78 25.90
CA PHE A 2 -46.11 14.50 25.79
C PHE A 2 -44.82 14.73 25.00
N THR A 3 -43.69 14.50 25.64
CA THR A 3 -42.37 14.48 25.01
C THR A 3 -41.96 13.02 24.82
N VAL A 4 -41.72 12.65 23.56
CA VAL A 4 -41.12 11.36 23.19
C VAL A 4 -39.64 11.62 22.96
N SER A 5 -38.78 10.91 23.68
CA SER A 5 -37.33 10.93 23.47
C SER A 5 -36.90 9.59 22.92
N ILE A 6 -36.39 9.59 21.68
CA ILE A 6 -35.81 8.42 21.01
C ILE A 6 -34.30 8.49 21.24
N CYS A 7 -33.75 7.52 21.97
CA CYS A 7 -32.32 7.32 22.09
C CYS A 7 -31.96 6.01 21.36
N GLY A 8 -31.26 6.12 20.24
CA GLY A 8 -30.79 4.97 19.46
C GLY A 8 -29.30 5.15 19.14
N SER A 9 -28.47 4.20 19.57
CA SER A 9 -27.05 4.19 19.24
C SER A 9 -26.85 3.62 17.84
N ILE A 10 -26.52 4.48 16.88
CA ILE A 10 -26.25 4.10 15.49
C ILE A 10 -24.81 3.56 15.41
N THR A 11 -24.62 2.25 15.55
CA THR A 11 -23.30 1.59 15.40
C THR A 11 -23.16 0.96 14.03
N ALA A 12 -23.10 1.80 12.98
CA ALA A 12 -22.99 1.34 11.59
C ALA A 12 -21.64 1.69 10.93
N GLN A 13 -20.71 2.33 11.66
CA GLN A 13 -19.44 2.75 11.09
C GLN A 13 -18.44 1.59 11.08
N ILE A 14 -17.83 1.33 9.91
CA ILE A 14 -16.73 0.38 9.77
C ILE A 14 -15.51 0.97 10.47
N THR A 15 -15.18 0.46 11.65
CA THR A 15 -14.07 0.95 12.48
C THR A 15 -12.73 0.30 12.14
N SER A 16 -12.75 -0.79 11.37
CA SER A 16 -11.56 -1.47 10.90
C SER A 16 -11.83 -2.34 9.68
N GLY A 17 -10.79 -2.64 8.93
CA GLY A 17 -10.91 -3.47 7.73
C GLY A 17 -9.58 -3.86 7.13
N ARG A 18 -9.65 -4.74 6.14
CA ARG A 18 -8.54 -5.19 5.32
C ARG A 18 -8.90 -4.99 3.86
N ILE A 19 -8.05 -4.27 3.13
CA ILE A 19 -8.19 -4.09 1.68
C ILE A 19 -6.98 -4.74 1.01
N VAL A 20 -7.25 -5.59 0.02
CA VAL A 20 -6.20 -6.26 -0.76
C VAL A 20 -6.10 -5.61 -2.13
N PHE A 21 -4.88 -5.29 -2.55
CA PHE A 21 -4.60 -4.64 -3.82
C PHE A 21 -3.56 -5.43 -4.61
N GLU A 22 -3.66 -5.31 -5.92
CA GLU A 22 -2.66 -5.85 -6.85
C GLU A 22 -1.99 -4.71 -7.61
N ARG A 23 -0.66 -4.70 -7.62
CA ARG A 23 0.15 -3.77 -8.40
C ARG A 23 0.76 -4.50 -9.58
N LYS A 24 0.23 -4.23 -10.78
CA LYS A 24 0.81 -4.73 -12.04
C LYS A 24 1.89 -3.78 -12.55
N THR A 25 3.14 -4.25 -12.56
CA THR A 25 4.30 -3.50 -13.07
C THR A 25 4.73 -4.06 -14.42
N ASN A 26 4.90 -3.19 -15.42
CA ASN A 26 5.47 -3.57 -16.71
C ASN A 26 7.01 -3.51 -16.65
N LEU A 27 7.65 -4.68 -16.58
CA LEU A 27 9.10 -4.80 -16.41
C LEU A 27 9.86 -4.29 -17.64
N LYS A 28 9.34 -4.54 -18.85
CA LYS A 28 9.94 -4.07 -20.11
C LYS A 28 10.00 -2.55 -20.18
N LYS A 29 8.93 -1.86 -19.77
CA LYS A 29 8.92 -0.39 -19.72
C LYS A 29 9.84 0.15 -18.62
N LYS A 30 9.81 -0.46 -17.42
CA LYS A 30 10.62 -0.02 -16.27
C LYS A 30 12.12 -0.06 -16.56
N TYR A 31 12.58 -1.11 -17.24
CA TYR A 31 14.01 -1.35 -17.50
C TYR A 31 14.40 -1.13 -18.97
N ALA A 32 13.58 -0.43 -19.76
CA ALA A 32 13.82 -0.23 -21.20
C ALA A 32 15.20 0.37 -21.51
N ASN A 33 15.69 1.26 -20.64
CA ASN A 33 16.98 1.93 -20.80
C ASN A 33 18.17 1.16 -20.19
N ASN A 34 17.93 -0.03 -19.59
CA ASN A 34 18.95 -0.81 -18.92
C ASN A 34 19.07 -2.21 -19.57
N LYS A 35 19.94 -2.31 -20.57
CA LYS A 35 20.18 -3.55 -21.35
C LYS A 35 20.56 -4.74 -20.46
N ARG A 36 21.43 -4.53 -19.48
CA ARG A 36 21.86 -5.57 -18.52
C ARG A 36 20.68 -6.16 -17.74
N MET A 37 19.73 -5.32 -17.32
CA MET A 37 18.55 -5.78 -16.60
C MET A 37 17.54 -6.48 -17.52
N MET A 38 17.48 -6.09 -18.81
CA MET A 38 16.66 -6.79 -19.81
C MET A 38 17.14 -8.22 -20.04
N ASP A 39 18.46 -8.45 -20.12
CA ASP A 39 19.04 -9.77 -20.36
C ASP A 39 18.83 -10.74 -19.19
N TRP A 40 18.64 -10.22 -17.97
CA TRP A 40 18.39 -11.01 -16.77
C TRP A 40 16.91 -11.33 -16.53
N LEU A 41 15.99 -10.74 -17.31
CA LEU A 41 14.57 -11.05 -17.20
C LEU A 41 14.26 -12.40 -17.87
N PRO A 42 13.56 -13.31 -17.20
CA PRO A 42 13.19 -14.58 -17.81
C PRO A 42 12.28 -14.35 -19.02
N GLU A 43 12.51 -15.13 -20.08
CA GLU A 43 11.73 -15.07 -21.31
C GLU A 43 10.23 -15.24 -21.00
N GLY A 44 9.39 -14.35 -21.55
CA GLY A 44 7.94 -14.33 -21.29
C GLY A 44 7.48 -13.48 -20.10
N SER A 45 8.37 -13.03 -19.20
CA SER A 45 8.00 -12.22 -18.02
C SER A 45 7.76 -10.74 -18.32
N ARG A 46 6.70 -10.42 -19.09
CA ARG A 46 6.40 -9.02 -19.46
C ARG A 46 5.90 -8.17 -18.30
N SER A 47 5.20 -8.77 -17.34
CA SER A 47 4.57 -8.03 -16.24
C SER A 47 4.70 -8.81 -14.94
N LYS A 48 4.98 -8.08 -13.86
CA LYS A 48 4.98 -8.60 -12.51
C LYS A 48 3.74 -8.11 -11.78
N ILE A 49 3.10 -9.00 -11.01
CA ILE A 49 1.94 -8.68 -10.18
C ILE A 49 2.37 -8.85 -8.72
N ASP A 50 2.46 -7.74 -8.00
CA ASP A 50 2.72 -7.74 -6.56
C ASP A 50 1.40 -7.58 -5.80
N LYS A 51 1.18 -8.34 -4.73
CA LYS A 51 0.01 -8.20 -3.86
C LYS A 51 0.35 -7.39 -2.61
N PHE A 52 -0.54 -6.50 -2.21
CA PHE A 52 -0.42 -5.66 -1.03
C PHE A 52 -1.70 -5.71 -0.22
N GLU A 53 -1.58 -5.44 1.07
CA GLU A 53 -2.72 -5.22 1.94
C GLU A 53 -2.63 -3.89 2.67
N LEU A 54 -3.78 -3.25 2.85
CA LEU A 54 -3.98 -2.17 3.78
C LEU A 54 -4.87 -2.68 4.92
N LEU A 55 -4.29 -2.78 6.09
CA LEU A 55 -5.02 -2.97 7.34
C LEU A 55 -5.24 -1.58 7.93
N PHE A 56 -6.47 -1.25 8.27
CA PHE A 56 -6.78 0.05 8.85
C PHE A 56 -7.76 -0.10 9.99
N ASN A 57 -7.66 0.84 10.94
CA ASN A 57 -8.69 1.13 11.90
C ASN A 57 -8.89 2.65 12.01
N ASP A 58 -9.70 3.11 12.95
CA ASP A 58 -9.98 4.53 13.17
C ASP A 58 -8.74 5.41 13.43
N THR A 59 -7.62 4.79 13.83
CA THR A 59 -6.49 5.49 14.45
C THR A 59 -5.13 5.14 13.85
N ALA A 60 -5.04 4.05 13.12
CA ALA A 60 -3.80 3.56 12.55
C ALA A 60 -4.06 2.83 11.24
N SER A 61 -3.06 2.84 10.37
CA SER A 61 -3.08 2.05 9.15
C SER A 61 -1.71 1.46 8.85
N VAL A 62 -1.74 0.28 8.23
CA VAL A 62 -0.57 -0.49 7.84
C VAL A 62 -0.75 -0.93 6.41
N PHE A 63 0.09 -0.40 5.53
CA PHE A 63 0.24 -0.85 4.17
C PHE A 63 1.48 -1.73 4.07
N ARG A 64 1.33 -2.98 3.65
CA ARG A 64 2.45 -3.91 3.53
C ARG A 64 2.27 -4.89 2.36
N PRO A 65 3.37 -5.42 1.79
CA PRO A 65 3.28 -6.51 0.82
C PRO A 65 2.69 -7.76 1.48
N ILE A 66 1.91 -8.52 0.72
CA ILE A 66 1.49 -9.86 1.12
C ILE A 66 2.59 -10.82 0.70
N GLU A 67 3.20 -11.50 1.67
CA GLU A 67 4.19 -12.54 1.40
C GLU A 67 3.50 -13.78 0.83
N SER A 68 4.17 -14.45 -0.10
CA SER A 68 3.72 -15.69 -0.72
C SER A 68 4.57 -16.82 -0.18
N ASP A 69 3.94 -17.95 0.18
CA ASP A 69 4.64 -19.15 0.66
C ASP A 69 5.61 -19.72 -0.38
N VAL A 70 5.37 -19.42 -1.66
CA VAL A 70 6.27 -19.79 -2.76
C VAL A 70 7.34 -18.71 -2.95
N PRO A 71 8.64 -19.07 -2.94
CA PRO A 71 9.72 -18.12 -3.17
C PRO A 71 9.61 -17.49 -4.55
N GLU A 72 9.49 -16.17 -4.57
CA GLU A 72 9.28 -15.41 -5.80
C GLU A 72 10.59 -15.23 -6.57
N LYS A 73 10.73 -15.91 -7.72
CA LYS A 73 11.94 -15.87 -8.57
C LYS A 73 12.35 -14.46 -9.02
N MET A 74 11.42 -13.50 -9.04
CA MET A 74 11.64 -12.13 -9.52
C MET A 74 11.46 -11.09 -8.40
N SER A 75 11.60 -11.47 -7.13
CA SER A 75 11.43 -10.56 -5.98
C SER A 75 12.27 -9.27 -6.11
N TRP A 76 13.51 -9.39 -6.63
CA TRP A 76 14.46 -8.30 -6.86
C TRP A 76 14.04 -7.26 -7.91
N THR A 77 13.08 -7.58 -8.79
CA THR A 77 12.67 -6.67 -9.89
C THR A 77 11.76 -5.53 -9.44
N THR A 78 11.14 -5.63 -8.26
CA THR A 78 10.25 -4.59 -7.73
C THR A 78 10.53 -4.34 -6.26
N THR A 79 10.45 -3.07 -5.86
CA THR A 79 10.60 -2.68 -4.45
C THR A 79 9.27 -2.89 -3.74
N LYS A 80 9.31 -3.53 -2.58
CA LYS A 80 8.15 -3.81 -1.73
C LYS A 80 8.33 -3.05 -0.41
N ASN A 81 7.81 -1.83 -0.37
CA ASN A 81 7.88 -1.00 0.83
C ASN A 81 6.66 -1.25 1.71
N SER A 82 6.86 -1.08 3.02
CA SER A 82 5.77 -1.07 4.00
C SER A 82 5.65 0.32 4.60
N VAL A 83 4.43 0.75 4.89
CA VAL A 83 4.14 2.06 5.48
C VAL A 83 3.21 1.84 6.67
N TYR A 84 3.62 2.33 7.82
CA TYR A 84 2.86 2.34 9.05
C TYR A 84 2.51 3.79 9.38
N GLN A 85 1.26 4.04 9.74
CA GLN A 85 0.78 5.38 10.08
C GLN A 85 -0.07 5.30 11.34
N ASN A 86 0.16 6.25 12.24
CA ASN A 86 -0.65 6.45 13.44
C ASN A 86 -1.18 7.88 13.43
N THR A 87 -2.49 8.03 13.27
CA THR A 87 -3.14 9.34 13.21
C THR A 87 -3.32 9.98 14.58
N LYS A 88 -3.20 9.23 15.69
CA LYS A 88 -3.22 9.81 17.05
C LYS A 88 -1.94 10.57 17.38
N THR A 89 -0.80 10.04 16.95
CA THR A 89 0.53 10.62 17.22
C THR A 89 1.06 11.45 16.05
N ASP A 90 0.34 11.47 14.91
CA ASP A 90 0.76 12.09 13.65
C ASP A 90 2.09 11.52 13.10
N GLU A 91 2.36 10.24 13.39
CA GLU A 91 3.60 9.56 13.04
C GLU A 91 3.43 8.63 11.84
N LYS A 92 4.48 8.56 11.01
CA LYS A 92 4.56 7.73 9.81
C LYS A 92 5.93 7.06 9.76
N LEU A 93 5.94 5.73 9.84
CA LEU A 93 7.13 4.92 9.63
C LEU A 93 7.06 4.25 8.26
N THR A 94 8.09 4.45 7.44
CA THR A 94 8.24 3.79 6.14
C THR A 94 9.40 2.82 6.20
N VAL A 95 9.15 1.54 5.91
CA VAL A 95 10.16 0.50 5.79
C VAL A 95 10.44 0.28 4.31
N LEU A 96 11.63 0.69 3.87
CA LEU A 96 12.10 0.51 2.51
C LEU A 96 12.91 -0.78 2.43
N ALA A 97 12.40 -1.78 1.72
CA ALA A 97 13.13 -3.00 1.45
C ALA A 97 14.04 -2.79 0.23
N MET A 98 15.33 -2.53 0.48
CA MET A 98 16.34 -2.29 -0.55
C MET A 98 17.43 -3.35 -0.48
N TYR A 99 17.61 -4.12 -1.56
CA TYR A 99 18.72 -5.08 -1.72
C TYR A 99 18.91 -6.06 -0.54
N GLY A 100 17.82 -6.50 0.09
CA GLY A 100 17.86 -7.45 1.21
C GLY A 100 18.07 -6.79 2.58
N GLN A 101 18.17 -5.46 2.64
CA GLN A 101 18.19 -4.69 3.88
C GLN A 101 16.93 -3.84 4.02
N ASN A 102 16.49 -3.64 5.26
CA ASN A 102 15.37 -2.77 5.59
C ASN A 102 15.90 -1.44 6.11
N ILE A 103 15.57 -0.36 5.40
CA ILE A 103 15.83 1.00 5.85
C ILE A 103 14.55 1.53 6.48
N TYR A 104 14.66 2.01 7.72
CA TYR A 104 13.56 2.59 8.48
C TYR A 104 13.61 4.11 8.36
N LEU A 105 12.52 4.70 7.91
CA LEU A 105 12.35 6.14 7.78
C LEU A 105 11.16 6.58 8.62
N GLU A 106 11.44 7.29 9.70
CA GLU A 106 10.43 7.88 10.60
C GLU A 106 10.24 9.35 10.27
N ASP A 107 8.98 9.77 10.16
CA ASP A 107 8.59 11.14 9.82
C ASP A 107 7.13 11.37 10.27
N SER A 108 6.62 12.59 10.14
CA SER A 108 5.21 12.94 10.38
C SER A 108 4.31 12.61 9.18
N ILE A 109 2.99 12.58 9.38
CA ILE A 109 2.04 12.35 8.28
C ILE A 109 2.02 13.56 7.33
N SER A 110 2.32 13.31 6.06
CA SER A 110 2.36 14.36 5.03
C SER A 110 0.97 14.95 4.74
N LYS A 111 0.82 16.27 4.79
CA LYS A 111 -0.40 16.97 4.36
C LYS A 111 -0.52 16.93 2.83
N ARG A 112 -1.56 16.27 2.30
CA ARG A 112 -1.80 16.15 0.86
C ARG A 112 -2.83 17.18 0.40
N GLN A 113 -2.49 17.98 -0.61
CA GLN A 113 -3.42 18.89 -1.28
C GLN A 113 -4.05 18.17 -2.47
N TRP A 114 -5.36 17.91 -2.39
CA TRP A 114 -6.10 17.24 -3.46
C TRP A 114 -6.78 18.28 -4.36
N LYS A 115 -6.57 18.18 -5.68
CA LYS A 115 -7.35 18.94 -6.65
C LYS A 115 -8.45 18.03 -7.20
N VAL A 116 -9.70 18.35 -6.88
CA VAL A 116 -10.86 17.61 -7.39
C VAL A 116 -11.04 17.94 -8.87
N THR A 117 -11.11 16.91 -9.71
CA THR A 117 -11.34 17.02 -11.15
C THR A 117 -12.70 16.45 -11.52
N GLU A 118 -13.36 16.97 -12.55
CA GLU A 118 -14.71 16.59 -13.00
C GLU A 118 -14.83 15.18 -13.63
N SER A 119 -13.83 14.32 -13.45
CA SER A 119 -13.86 12.92 -13.88
C SER A 119 -14.95 12.16 -13.10
N LYS A 120 -16.20 12.29 -13.54
CA LYS A 120 -17.28 11.35 -13.24
C LYS A 120 -17.05 10.11 -14.08
N ARG A 121 -16.97 8.97 -13.42
CA ARG A 121 -16.81 7.66 -14.06
C ARG A 121 -18.17 7.08 -14.39
#